data_AF-A0A3D3L2S9-F1
#
_entry.id   AF-A0A3D3L2S9-F1
#
_cell.length_a   1.000
_cell.length_b   1.000
_cell.length_c   1.000
_cell.angle_alpha   90.00
_cell.angle_beta   90.00
_cell.angle_gamma   90.00
#
_symmetry.space_group_name_H-M   'P 1'
#
loop_
_entity.id
_entity.type
_entity.pdbx_description
1 polymer ?
#
loop_
_entity_poly.entity_id
_entity_poly.type
_entity_poly.pdbx_seq_one_letter_code
_entity_poly.pdbx_strand_id
1 'polypeptide(L)'
;RNRIDEIVKFNDLNKEVIENIVDMRIRGMIQNIEKQGITCHVNGSVHDYLIKSGYQPEYGARPINRLIRRDILSEVSKYMLENPEVESINIGYDNGVIVSR
;
A
#
# COMPACT_ATOMS: atom_id res chain seq x y z
N ARG A 1 12.28 32.01 -3.06
CA ARG A 1 12.52 31.36 -4.37
C ARG A 1 12.31 29.85 -4.18
N ASN A 2 11.07 29.38 -4.28
CA ASN A 2 10.77 27.95 -4.19
C ASN A 2 11.06 27.29 -5.54
N ARG A 3 11.61 26.08 -5.46
CA ARG A 3 12.19 25.31 -6.56
C ARG A 3 11.13 24.94 -7.59
N ILE A 4 11.60 24.81 -8.82
CA ILE A 4 10.86 24.44 -10.03
C ILE A 4 10.09 23.14 -9.77
N ASP A 5 8.80 23.25 -9.51
CA ASP A 5 7.87 22.14 -9.69
C ASP A 5 7.62 22.04 -11.20
N GLU A 6 8.46 21.26 -11.89
CA GLU A 6 8.12 20.77 -13.23
C GLU A 6 6.84 19.93 -13.07
N ILE A 7 5.70 20.53 -13.43
CA ILE A 7 4.47 19.81 -13.68
C ILE A 7 4.73 19.00 -14.95
N VAL A 8 5.32 17.82 -14.77
CA VAL A 8 5.36 16.79 -15.81
C VAL A 8 3.90 16.58 -16.21
N LYS A 9 3.53 17.04 -17.40
CA LYS A 9 2.28 16.66 -18.06
C LYS A 9 2.38 15.17 -18.31
N PHE A 10 1.97 14.38 -17.33
CA PHE A 10 1.74 12.96 -17.51
C PHE A 10 0.59 12.86 -18.51
N ASN A 11 0.93 12.65 -19.78
CA ASN A 11 0.00 12.01 -20.73
C ASN A 11 -0.65 10.86 -19.96
N ASP A 12 -1.98 10.88 -19.87
CA ASP A 12 -2.85 9.92 -19.21
C ASP A 12 -2.07 8.79 -18.54
N LEU A 13 -1.78 8.94 -17.24
CA LEU A 13 -1.10 7.93 -16.42
C LEU A 13 -1.69 6.56 -16.78
N ASN A 14 -0.97 5.82 -17.63
CA ASN A 14 -1.43 4.53 -18.13
C ASN A 14 -1.66 3.67 -16.88
N LYS A 15 -2.87 3.12 -16.75
CA LYS A 15 -3.29 2.31 -15.60
C LYS A 15 -2.23 1.27 -15.22
N GLU A 16 -1.56 0.73 -16.23
CA GLU A 16 -0.42 -0.19 -16.13
C GLU A 16 0.77 0.37 -15.32
N VAL A 17 1.10 1.65 -15.48
CA VAL A 17 2.16 2.31 -14.70
C VAL A 17 1.77 2.39 -13.23
N ILE A 18 0.50 2.66 -12.93
CA ILE A 18 0.00 2.73 -11.56
C ILE A 18 -0.01 1.34 -10.93
N GLU A 19 -0.49 0.33 -11.66
CA GLU A 19 -0.42 -1.09 -11.26
C GLU A 19 1.01 -1.46 -10.86
N ASN A 20 1.99 -1.16 -11.72
CA ASN A 20 3.41 -1.41 -11.43
C ASN A 20 3.92 -0.67 -10.18
N ILE A 21 3.49 0.58 -9.97
CA ILE A 21 3.85 1.34 -8.77
C ILE A 21 3.23 0.69 -7.53
N VAL A 22 1.95 0.33 -7.56
CA VAL A 22 1.25 -0.33 -6.44
C VAL A 22 1.94 -1.63 -6.09
N ASP A 23 2.23 -2.47 -7.08
CA ASP A 23 2.96 -3.73 -6.92
C ASP A 23 4.31 -3.55 -6.23
N MET A 24 5.11 -2.61 -6.72
CA MET A 24 6.41 -2.32 -6.12
C MET A 24 6.27 -1.88 -4.66
N ARG A 25 5.23 -1.10 -4.34
CA ARG A 25 5.00 -0.63 -2.97
C ARG A 25 4.50 -1.75 -2.05
N ILE A 26 3.59 -2.60 -2.52
CA ILE A 26 3.12 -3.77 -1.76
C ILE A 26 4.30 -4.70 -1.46
N ARG A 27 5.15 -5.00 -2.46
CA ARG A 27 6.36 -5.81 -2.24
C ARG A 27 7.30 -5.20 -1.21
N GLY A 28 7.56 -3.89 -1.30
CA GLY A 28 8.39 -3.19 -0.32
C GLY A 28 7.80 -3.23 1.09
N MET A 29 6.47 -3.18 1.23
CA MET A 29 5.78 -3.34 2.50
C MET A 29 5.96 -4.75 3.07
N ILE A 30 5.70 -5.79 2.26
CA ILE A 30 5.88 -7.20 2.63
C ILE A 30 7.30 -7.43 3.14
N GLN A 31 8.31 -7.01 2.38
CA GLN A 31 9.72 -7.15 2.78
C GLN A 31 10.05 -6.48 4.12
N ASN A 32 9.41 -5.35 4.44
CA ASN A 32 9.64 -4.67 5.72
C ASN A 32 8.99 -5.39 6.91
N ILE A 33 7.88 -6.10 6.68
CA ILE A 33 7.23 -6.94 7.68
C ILE A 33 8.03 -8.23 7.87
N GLU A 34 8.48 -8.85 6.79
CA GLU A 34 9.30 -10.07 6.81
C GLU A 34 10.64 -9.87 7.53
N LYS A 35 11.24 -8.67 7.43
CA LYS A 35 12.44 -8.30 8.20
C LYS A 35 12.24 -8.33 9.71
N GLN A 36 11.00 -8.28 10.18
CA GLN A 36 10.66 -8.39 11.60
C GLN A 36 10.38 -9.84 12.02
N GLY A 37 10.60 -10.81 11.12
CA GLY A 37 10.40 -12.23 11.38
C GLY A 37 8.97 -12.72 11.13
N ILE A 38 8.12 -11.91 10.48
CA ILE A 38 6.71 -12.22 10.24
C ILE A 38 6.47 -12.47 8.76
N THR A 39 5.97 -13.66 8.43
CA THR A 39 5.54 -13.98 7.06
C THR A 39 4.33 -13.14 6.71
N CYS A 40 4.33 -12.49 5.54
CA CYS A 40 3.25 -11.58 5.16
C CYS A 40 2.68 -11.95 3.79
N HIS A 41 1.38 -12.25 3.77
CA HIS A 41 0.63 -12.51 2.55
C HIS A 41 -0.37 -11.39 2.32
N VAL A 42 -0.38 -10.84 1.11
CA VAL A 42 -1.31 -9.77 0.72
C VAL A 42 -2.26 -10.29 -0.34
N ASN A 43 -3.56 -10.19 -0.07
CA ASN A 43 -4.60 -10.59 -1.01
C ASN A 43 -4.78 -9.55 -2.13
N GLY A 44 -5.19 -10.00 -3.32
CA GLY A 44 -5.45 -9.12 -4.47
C GLY A 44 -6.47 -8.00 -4.21
N SER A 45 -7.39 -8.19 -3.26
CA SER A 45 -8.32 -7.13 -2.81
C SER A 45 -7.62 -5.85 -2.34
N VAL A 46 -6.44 -5.98 -1.72
CA VAL A 46 -5.63 -4.83 -1.28
C VAL A 46 -5.04 -4.08 -2.47
N HIS A 47 -4.59 -4.82 -3.48
CA HIS A 47 -4.09 -4.23 -4.73
C HIS A 47 -5.20 -3.44 -5.45
N ASP A 48 -6.39 -4.04 -5.59
CA ASP A 48 -7.55 -3.39 -6.21
C ASP A 48 -7.98 -2.14 -5.44
N TYR A 49 -7.97 -2.20 -4.11
CA TYR A 49 -8.21 -1.05 -3.25
C TYR A 49 -7.21 0.08 -3.54
N LEU A 50 -5.92 -0.22 -3.53
CA LEU A 50 -4.87 0.78 -3.72
C LEU A 50 -4.90 1.42 -5.10
N ILE A 51 -5.29 0.69 -6.14
CA ILE A 51 -5.48 1.26 -7.49
C ILE A 51 -6.69 2.20 -7.49
N LYS A 52 -7.84 1.73 -7.01
CA LYS A 52 -9.09 2.50 -7.02
C LYS A 52 -8.99 3.76 -6.18
N SER A 53 -8.37 3.68 -5.00
CA SER A 53 -8.25 4.81 -4.07
C SER A 53 -7.01 5.66 -4.30
N GLY A 54 -5.95 5.08 -4.86
CA GLY A 54 -4.67 5.75 -5.09
C GLY A 54 -4.58 6.51 -6.42
N TYR A 55 -5.47 6.22 -7.37
CA TYR A 55 -5.57 6.94 -8.63
C TYR A 55 -6.45 8.18 -8.47
N GLN A 56 -5.80 9.35 -8.47
CA GLN A 56 -6.48 10.63 -8.68
C GLN A 56 -5.79 11.35 -9.84
N PRO A 57 -6.48 11.59 -10.98
CA PRO A 57 -5.90 12.25 -12.16
C PRO A 57 -5.20 13.57 -11.85
N GLU A 58 -5.71 14.30 -10.86
CA GLU A 58 -5.23 15.62 -10.43
C GLU A 58 -3.99 15.56 -9.52
N TYR A 59 -3.75 14.43 -8.82
CA TYR A 59 -2.70 14.31 -7.79
C TYR A 59 -1.63 13.25 -8.09
N GLY A 60 -1.78 12.49 -9.18
CA GLY A 60 -0.88 11.41 -9.58
C GLY A 60 -0.82 10.27 -8.55
N ALA A 61 0.24 9.47 -8.56
CA ALA A 61 0.43 8.30 -7.67
C ALA A 61 0.81 8.65 -6.20
N ARG A 62 0.93 9.94 -5.86
CA ARG A 62 1.29 10.40 -4.49
C ARG A 62 0.35 9.88 -3.39
N PRO A 63 -0.97 9.67 -3.60
CA PRO A 63 -1.86 9.11 -2.59
C PRO A 63 -1.51 7.68 -2.17
N ILE A 64 -0.94 6.84 -3.05
CA ILE A 64 -0.70 5.41 -2.77
C ILE A 64 0.17 5.19 -1.53
N ASN A 65 1.29 5.90 -1.42
CA ASN A 65 2.19 5.78 -0.26
C ASN A 65 1.51 6.21 1.04
N ARG A 66 0.57 7.17 0.97
CA ARG A 66 -0.18 7.64 2.14
C ARG A 66 -1.24 6.61 2.53
N LEU A 67 -1.94 6.02 1.56
CA LEU A 67 -2.95 4.97 1.78
C LEU A 67 -2.32 3.73 2.43
N ILE A 68 -1.19 3.25 1.89
CA ILE A 68 -0.49 2.09 2.47
C ILE A 68 -0.10 2.36 3.93
N ARG A 69 0.42 3.55 4.23
CA ARG A 69 0.82 3.89 5.60
C ARG A 69 -0.37 4.05 6.55
N ARG A 70 -1.40 4.78 6.12
CA ARG A 70 -2.54 5.15 6.98
C ARG A 70 -3.51 3.99 7.17
N ASP A 71 -3.77 3.21 6.13
CA ASP A 71 -4.85 2.23 6.15
C ASP A 71 -4.30 0.83 6.40
N ILE A 72 -3.19 0.46 5.75
CA ILE A 72 -2.67 -0.91 5.83
C ILE A 72 -1.71 -1.08 7.00
N LEU A 73 -0.62 -0.29 7.03
CA LEU A 73 0.40 -0.44 8.06
C LEU A 73 -0.11 -0.10 9.46
N SER A 74 -1.09 0.81 9.58
CA SER A 74 -1.72 1.10 10.87
C SER A 74 -2.46 -0.12 11.42
N GLU A 75 -3.28 -0.81 10.63
CA GLU A 75 -4.00 -2.01 11.07
C GLU A 75 -3.05 -3.19 11.32
N VAL A 76 -2.02 -3.37 10.48
CA VAL A 76 -0.97 -4.37 10.71
C VAL A 76 -0.24 -4.11 12.03
N SER A 77 0.16 -2.86 12.29
CA SER A 77 0.87 -2.50 13.52
C SER A 77 0.00 -2.77 14.75
N LYS A 78 -1.29 -2.41 14.68
CA LYS A 78 -2.24 -2.68 15.75
C LYS A 78 -2.40 -4.20 15.99
N TYR A 79 -2.58 -4.96 14.93
CA TYR A 79 -2.72 -6.41 15.01
C TYR A 79 -1.48 -7.08 15.63
N MET A 80 -0.28 -6.66 15.23
CA MET A 80 0.98 -7.16 15.79
C MET A 80 1.16 -6.81 17.27
N LEU A 81 0.71 -5.63 17.70
CA LEU A 81 0.73 -5.25 19.12
C LEU A 81 -0.24 -6.10 19.96
N GLU A 82 -1.40 -6.45 19.40
CA GLU A 82 -2.39 -7.31 20.05
C GLU A 82 -1.98 -8.80 20.01
N ASN A 83 -1.15 -9.21 19.04
CA ASN A 83 -0.73 -10.58 18.79
C ASN A 83 0.81 -10.69 18.68
N PRO A 84 1.56 -10.53 19.78
CA PRO A 84 3.02 -10.47 19.74
C PRO A 84 3.71 -11.77 19.28
N GLU A 85 3.02 -12.91 19.37
CA GLU A 85 3.52 -14.25 19.00
C GLU A 85 3.16 -14.65 17.55
N VAL A 86 2.70 -13.70 16.72
CA VAL A 86 2.28 -14.02 15.35
C VAL A 86 3.48 -14.23 14.42
N GLU A 87 3.52 -15.39 13.76
CA GLU A 87 4.59 -15.75 12.81
C GLU A 87 4.19 -15.49 11.34
N SER A 88 2.89 -15.39 11.07
CA SER A 88 2.33 -15.16 9.74
C SER A 88 1.06 -14.32 9.80
N ILE A 89 0.92 -13.40 8.85
CA ILE A 89 -0.26 -12.56 8.68
C ILE A 89 -0.77 -12.59 7.24
N ASN A 90 -2.09 -12.54 7.10
CA ASN A 90 -2.80 -12.32 5.85
C ASN A 90 -3.46 -10.94 5.89
N ILE A 91 -3.22 -10.14 4.85
CA ILE A 91 -3.78 -8.80 4.70
C ILE A 91 -4.79 -8.82 3.55
N GLY A 92 -6.04 -8.47 3.86
CA GLY A 92 -7.13 -8.34 2.90
C GLY A 92 -7.80 -6.98 2.94
N TYR A 93 -8.69 -6.72 1.99
CA TYR A 93 -9.55 -5.55 1.99
C TYR A 93 -11.01 -5.92 1.69
N ASP A 94 -11.90 -5.59 2.60
CA ASP A 94 -13.36 -5.63 2.41
C ASP A 94 -14.00 -4.51 3.22
N ASN A 95 -14.37 -3.42 2.55
CA ASN A 95 -14.88 -2.17 3.16
C ASN A 95 -13.98 -1.60 4.29
N GLY A 96 -12.72 -2.03 4.34
CA GLY A 96 -11.76 -1.79 5.40
C GLY A 96 -10.61 -2.78 5.29
N VAL A 97 -9.46 -2.45 5.88
CA VAL A 97 -8.32 -3.37 5.93
C VAL A 97 -8.61 -4.45 6.97
N ILE A 98 -8.40 -5.70 6.58
CA ILE A 98 -8.55 -6.87 7.43
C ILE A 98 -7.18 -7.52 7.58
N VAL A 99 -6.77 -7.76 8.82
CA VAL A 99 -5.55 -8.49 9.15
C VAL A 99 -5.95 -9.75 9.92
N SER A 100 -5.49 -10.90 9.45
CA SER A 100 -5.68 -12.18 10.14
C SER A 100 -4.37 -12.95 10.21
N ARG A 101 -4.34 -14.02 11.00
CA ARG A 101 -3.28 -15.04 10.92
C ARG A 101 -3.37 -15.82 9.61
#